data_AF-A0A957V476-F1
#
_entry.id   AF-A0A957V476-F1
#
_cell.length_a   1.000
_cell.length_b   1.000
_cell.length_c   1.000
_cell.angle_alpha   90.00
_cell.angle_beta   90.00
_cell.angle_gamma   90.00
#
_symmetry.space_group_name_H-M   'P 1'
#
loop_
_entity.id
_entity.type
_entity.pdbx_description
1 polymer ?
#
loop_
_entity_poly.entity_id
_entity_poly.type
_entity_poly.pdbx_seq_one_letter_code
_entity_poly.pdbx_strand_id
1 'polypeptide(L)'
;EHITFFLGAMLFWWPVVNGAPRLHKSMPYWGRILYVLAFVPPNAIAGFAIANSPDVIYTYYNTVPRLFGMTALEDQMIGGAIMWVWSSEMMIDVVVIMLGVMFYREKKHKARQAVSAHTHPVHHAGHVEVAG
;
A
#
# COMPACT_ATOMS: atom_id res chain seq x y z
N GLU A 1 -12.29 15.24 15.89
CA GLU A 1 -11.69 13.94 15.52
C GLU A 1 -11.78 13.59 14.02
N HIS A 2 -12.91 13.83 13.34
CA HIS A 2 -13.05 13.45 11.93
C HIS A 2 -12.02 14.09 10.99
N ILE A 3 -11.70 15.38 11.18
CA ILE A 3 -10.69 16.07 10.36
C ILE A 3 -9.29 15.46 10.56
N THR A 4 -8.92 15.15 11.81
CA THR A 4 -7.60 14.58 12.10
C THR A 4 -7.46 13.17 11.52
N PHE A 5 -8.51 12.35 11.57
CA PHE A 5 -8.50 11.04 10.93
C PHE A 5 -8.46 11.13 9.41
N PHE A 6 -9.22 12.06 8.83
CA PHE A 6 -9.22 12.29 7.39
C PHE A 6 -7.84 12.74 6.89
N LEU A 7 -7.23 13.72 7.55
CA LEU A 7 -5.89 14.20 7.20
C LEU A 7 -4.83 13.12 7.41
N GLY A 8 -4.93 12.34 8.51
CA GLY A 8 -4.05 11.19 8.74
C GLY A 8 -4.14 10.15 7.63
N ALA A 9 -5.35 9.82 7.18
CA ALA A 9 -5.55 8.91 6.05
C ALA A 9 -4.97 9.47 4.75
N MET A 10 -5.19 10.76 4.45
CA MET A 10 -4.58 11.40 3.28
C MET A 10 -3.05 11.32 3.31
N LEU A 11 -2.44 11.59 4.47
CA LEU A 11 -0.99 11.52 4.65
C LEU A 11 -0.45 10.09 4.50
N PHE A 12 -1.16 9.09 5.02
CA PHE A 12 -0.80 7.68 4.86
C PHE A 12 -0.82 7.25 3.38
N TRP A 13 -1.87 7.61 2.64
CA TRP A 13 -2.01 7.21 1.24
C TRP A 13 -1.18 8.03 0.26
N TRP A 14 -0.69 9.20 0.67
CA TRP A 14 0.05 10.12 -0.21
C TRP A 14 1.27 9.47 -0.90
N PRO A 15 2.21 8.79 -0.18
CA PRO A 15 3.38 8.17 -0.81
C PRO A 15 3.03 6.95 -1.66
N VAL A 16 1.94 6.26 -1.31
CA VAL A 16 1.44 5.05 -1.96
C VAL A 16 0.90 5.38 -3.35
N VAL A 17 -0.01 6.35 -3.43
CA VAL A 17 -0.68 6.79 -4.67
C VAL A 17 0.22 7.71 -5.51
N ASN A 18 1.26 8.31 -4.91
CA ASN A 18 2.11 9.31 -5.56
C ASN A 18 1.28 10.51 -6.05
N GLY A 19 0.43 11.03 -5.16
CA GLY A 19 -0.59 12.05 -5.48
C GLY A 19 -0.03 13.35 -6.08
N ALA A 20 1.26 13.64 -5.89
CA ALA A 20 1.90 14.82 -6.45
C ALA A 20 3.31 14.55 -7.03
N PRO A 21 3.41 13.95 -8.23
CA PRO A 21 4.70 13.65 -8.87
C PRO A 21 5.56 14.89 -9.15
N ARG A 22 4.94 16.08 -9.17
CA ARG A 22 5.60 17.37 -9.41
C ARG A 22 6.11 18.06 -8.15
N LEU A 23 5.62 17.68 -6.97
CA LEU A 23 5.95 18.31 -5.68
C LEU A 23 7.02 17.53 -4.90
N HIS A 24 7.20 16.23 -5.17
CA HIS A 24 8.23 15.41 -4.53
C HIS A 24 8.79 14.35 -5.47
N LYS A 25 10.01 13.87 -5.18
CA LYS A 25 10.56 12.68 -5.83
C LYS A 25 9.72 11.46 -5.44
N SER A 26 9.19 10.77 -6.44
CA SER A 26 8.45 9.52 -6.25
C SER A 26 9.29 8.52 -5.44
N MET A 27 8.72 8.02 -4.33
CA MET A 27 9.33 6.95 -3.56
C MET A 27 9.56 5.72 -4.46
N PRO A 28 10.72 5.04 -4.36
CA PRO A 28 10.97 3.79 -5.07
C PRO A 28 9.84 2.80 -4.84
N TYR A 29 9.52 2.01 -5.86
CA TYR A 29 8.35 1.15 -5.82
C TYR A 29 8.43 0.11 -4.69
N TRP A 30 9.63 -0.44 -4.45
CA TRP A 30 9.95 -1.29 -3.30
C TRP A 30 9.74 -0.61 -1.95
N GLY A 31 10.05 0.70 -1.86
CA GLY A 31 9.81 1.47 -0.64
C GLY A 31 8.32 1.60 -0.32
N ARG A 32 7.45 1.66 -1.34
CA ARG A 32 5.99 1.72 -1.15
C ARG A 32 5.44 0.41 -0.63
N ILE A 33 5.94 -0.70 -1.15
CA ILE A 33 5.59 -2.05 -0.69
C ILE A 33 5.98 -2.21 0.79
N LEU A 34 7.21 -1.87 1.16
CA LEU A 34 7.66 -1.94 2.55
C LEU A 34 6.85 -1.01 3.46
N TYR A 35 6.52 0.19 2.99
CA TYR A 35 5.71 1.15 3.73
C TYR A 35 4.31 0.60 4.04
N VAL A 36 3.62 0.02 3.05
CA VAL A 36 2.29 -0.59 3.25
C VAL A 36 2.39 -1.82 4.15
N LEU A 37 3.41 -2.66 3.98
CA LEU A 37 3.62 -3.82 4.85
C LEU A 37 3.91 -3.42 6.31
N ALA A 38 4.60 -2.31 6.53
CA ALA A 38 4.91 -1.81 7.87
C ALA A 38 3.66 -1.38 8.66
N PHE A 39 2.53 -1.13 7.98
CA PHE A 39 1.24 -0.87 8.65
C PHE A 39 0.64 -2.14 9.28
N VAL A 40 0.92 -3.32 8.72
CA VAL A 40 0.26 -4.57 9.13
C VAL A 40 0.54 -4.94 10.59
N PRO A 41 1.81 -4.93 11.10
CA PRO A 41 2.08 -5.30 12.48
C PRO A 41 1.34 -4.46 13.54
N PRO A 42 1.41 -3.11 13.54
CA PRO A 42 0.70 -2.31 14.53
C PRO A 42 -0.82 -2.48 14.41
N ASN A 43 -1.37 -2.61 13.20
CA ASN A 43 -2.79 -2.89 12.99
C ASN A 43 -3.20 -4.24 13.61
N ALA A 44 -2.42 -5.29 13.34
CA ALA A 44 -2.69 -6.64 13.86
C ALA A 44 -2.61 -6.69 15.39
N ILE A 45 -1.60 -6.05 15.98
CA ILE A 45 -1.46 -5.95 17.44
C ILE A 45 -2.67 -5.23 18.05
N ALA A 46 -3.07 -4.09 17.48
CA ALA A 46 -4.21 -3.32 17.97
C ALA A 46 -5.52 -4.12 17.84
N GLY A 47 -5.80 -4.68 16.66
CA GLY A 47 -7.01 -5.47 16.43
C GLY A 47 -7.08 -6.71 17.33
N PHE A 48 -5.96 -7.43 17.48
CA PHE A 48 -5.88 -8.57 18.40
C PHE A 48 -6.11 -8.17 19.85
N ALA A 49 -5.49 -7.08 20.32
CA ALA A 49 -5.65 -6.59 21.68
C ALA A 49 -7.09 -6.16 21.98
N ILE A 50 -7.77 -5.52 21.02
CA ILE A 50 -9.19 -5.14 21.14
C ILE A 50 -10.08 -6.39 21.14
N ALA A 51 -9.81 -7.32 20.23
CA ALA A 51 -10.61 -8.53 20.06
C ALA A 51 -10.54 -9.47 21.28
N ASN A 52 -9.43 -9.47 22.01
CA ASN A 52 -9.20 -10.33 23.17
C ASN A 52 -9.29 -9.58 24.51
N SER A 53 -9.78 -8.34 24.51
CA SER A 53 -9.95 -7.60 25.76
C SER A 53 -11.10 -8.21 26.58
N PRO A 54 -10.90 -8.50 27.88
CA PRO A 54 -11.94 -9.08 28.73
C PRO A 54 -13.03 -8.07 29.10
N ASP A 55 -12.74 -6.78 28.98
CA ASP A 55 -13.63 -5.69 29.35
C ASP A 55 -13.95 -4.81 28.13
N VAL A 56 -15.08 -4.09 28.22
CA VAL A 56 -15.44 -3.09 27.22
C VAL A 56 -14.52 -1.88 27.39
N ILE A 57 -13.66 -1.64 26.39
CA ILE A 57 -12.65 -0.58 26.40
C ILE A 57 -13.30 0.80 26.46
N TYR A 58 -14.45 0.96 25.78
CA TYR A 58 -15.20 2.20 25.76
C TYR A 58 -16.55 2.03 26.46
N THR A 59 -16.54 2.21 27.78
CA THR A 59 -17.66 1.91 28.69
C THR A 59 -18.94 2.70 28.38
N TYR A 60 -18.84 3.85 27.71
CA TYR A 60 -20.00 4.60 27.22
C TYR A 60 -20.92 3.75 26.34
N TYR A 61 -20.37 2.81 25.55
CA TYR A 61 -21.19 1.91 24.72
C TYR A 61 -22.10 0.98 25.54
N ASN A 62 -21.93 0.87 26.85
CA ASN A 62 -22.88 0.17 27.70
C ASN A 62 -24.20 0.92 27.90
N THR A 63 -24.21 2.24 27.67
CA THR A 63 -25.38 3.10 27.90
C THR A 63 -26.23 3.30 26.64
N VAL A 64 -25.75 2.84 25.49
CA VAL A 64 -26.36 3.05 24.18
C VAL A 64 -27.31 1.88 23.86
N PRO A 65 -28.49 2.13 23.24
CA PRO A 65 -29.38 1.06 22.80
C PRO A 65 -28.65 0.04 21.92
N ARG A 66 -28.82 -1.25 22.24
CA ARG A 66 -28.11 -2.34 21.54
C ARG A 66 -28.67 -2.55 20.14
N LEU A 67 -27.78 -2.63 19.16
CA LEU A 67 -28.11 -3.10 17.82
C LEU A 67 -28.13 -4.64 17.83
N PHE A 68 -29.14 -5.24 17.19
CA PHE A 68 -29.25 -6.70 16.98
C PHE A 68 -29.18 -7.59 18.24
N GLY A 69 -29.41 -7.03 19.44
CA GLY A 69 -29.33 -7.78 20.71
C GLY A 69 -27.91 -8.14 21.17
N MET A 70 -26.88 -7.62 20.49
CA MET A 70 -25.48 -7.90 20.78
C MET A 70 -24.99 -7.08 22.00
N THR A 71 -24.14 -7.69 22.84
CA THR A 71 -23.48 -6.98 23.93
C THR A 71 -22.36 -6.08 23.41
N ALA A 72 -21.98 -5.03 24.16
CA ALA A 72 -20.84 -4.18 23.79
C ALA A 72 -19.53 -4.97 23.66
N LEU A 73 -19.39 -6.04 24.47
CA LEU A 73 -18.20 -6.87 24.45
C LEU A 73 -18.12 -7.68 23.16
N GLU A 74 -19.22 -8.33 22.75
CA GLU A 74 -19.29 -9.08 21.50
C GLU A 74 -19.05 -8.18 20.28
N ASP A 75 -19.64 -6.99 20.25
CA ASP A 75 -19.43 -6.01 19.17
C ASP A 75 -17.97 -5.57 19.09
N GLN A 76 -17.33 -5.30 20.24
CA GLN A 76 -15.90 -4.99 20.31
C GLN A 76 -15.03 -6.14 19.83
N MET A 77 -15.35 -7.38 20.22
CA MET A 77 -14.61 -8.57 19.80
C MET A 77 -14.64 -8.72 18.27
N ILE A 78 -15.82 -8.57 17.67
CA ILE A 78 -16.00 -8.62 16.22
C ILE A 78 -15.29 -7.45 15.54
N GLY A 79 -15.41 -6.24 16.08
CA GLY A 79 -14.74 -5.05 15.56
C GLY A 79 -13.22 -5.19 15.57
N GLY A 80 -12.64 -5.72 16.66
CA GLY A 80 -11.21 -6.04 16.75
C GLY A 80 -10.78 -7.11 15.76
N ALA A 81 -11.58 -8.16 15.57
CA ALA A 81 -11.29 -9.22 14.60
C ALA A 81 -11.33 -8.71 13.15
N ILE A 82 -12.31 -7.87 12.81
CA ILE A 82 -12.40 -7.20 11.51
C ILE A 82 -11.19 -6.27 11.31
N MET A 83 -10.87 -5.44 12.30
CA MET A 83 -9.70 -4.56 12.24
C MET A 83 -8.42 -5.35 12.00
N TRP A 84 -8.23 -6.46 12.69
CA TRP A 84 -7.05 -7.30 12.52
C TRP A 84 -7.02 -7.95 11.14
N VAL A 85 -7.98 -8.81 10.83
CA VAL A 85 -7.91 -9.67 9.64
C VAL A 85 -8.20 -8.87 8.39
N TRP A 86 -9.36 -8.22 8.33
CA TRP A 86 -9.82 -7.54 7.13
C TRP A 86 -8.89 -6.41 6.71
N SER A 87 -8.45 -5.58 7.65
CA SER A 87 -7.53 -4.49 7.32
C SER A 87 -6.15 -5.01 6.89
N SER A 88 -5.69 -6.15 7.42
CA SER A 88 -4.41 -6.73 7.01
C SER A 88 -4.50 -7.30 5.60
N GLU A 89 -5.57 -8.05 5.28
CA GLU A 89 -5.81 -8.59 3.94
C GLU A 89 -5.84 -7.50 2.87
N MET A 90 -6.52 -6.38 3.13
CA MET A 90 -6.55 -5.24 2.19
C MET A 90 -5.15 -4.68 1.89
N MET A 91 -4.23 -4.67 2.87
CA MET A 91 -2.85 -4.22 2.65
C MET A 91 -2.05 -5.22 1.83
N ILE A 92 -2.27 -6.52 2.05
CA ILE A 92 -1.68 -7.59 1.24
C ILE A 92 -2.13 -7.48 -0.21
N ASP A 93 -3.42 -7.25 -0.47
CA ASP A 93 -3.96 -7.05 -1.81
C ASP A 93 -3.32 -5.85 -2.52
N VAL A 94 -3.14 -4.74 -1.82
CA VAL A 94 -2.43 -3.56 -2.35
C VAL A 94 -1.00 -3.92 -2.73
N VAL A 95 -0.30 -4.70 -1.91
CA VAL A 95 1.06 -5.17 -2.20
C VAL A 95 1.09 -6.09 -3.41
N VAL A 96 0.14 -7.02 -3.54
CA VAL A 96 0.03 -7.92 -4.70
C VAL A 96 -0.22 -7.14 -5.98
N ILE A 97 -1.17 -6.19 -5.96
CA ILE A 97 -1.44 -5.30 -7.10
C ILE A 97 -0.18 -4.52 -7.46
N MET A 98 0.52 -3.99 -6.46
CA MET A 98 1.77 -3.26 -6.67
C MET A 98 2.80 -4.13 -7.37
N LEU A 99 3.09 -5.32 -6.84
CA LEU A 99 4.04 -6.25 -7.45
C LEU A 99 3.64 -6.56 -8.91
N GLY A 100 2.36 -6.80 -9.19
CA GLY A 100 1.85 -7.00 -10.54
C GLY A 100 2.13 -5.81 -11.47
N VAL A 101 1.88 -4.59 -11.01
CA VAL A 101 2.17 -3.36 -11.76
C VAL A 101 3.67 -3.18 -12.00
N MET A 102 4.51 -3.48 -11.02
CA MET A 102 5.97 -3.41 -11.15
C MET A 102 6.48 -4.36 -12.24
N PHE A 103 6.09 -5.64 -12.19
CA PHE A 103 6.48 -6.63 -13.21
C PHE A 103 5.96 -6.26 -14.60
N TYR A 104 4.72 -5.76 -14.69
CA TYR A 104 4.16 -5.31 -15.97
C TYR A 104 4.97 -4.15 -16.56
N ARG A 105 5.36 -3.17 -15.74
CA ARG A 105 6.19 -2.04 -16.17
C ARG A 105 7.57 -2.50 -16.63
N GLU A 106 8.23 -3.40 -15.89
CA GLU A 106 9.54 -3.95 -16.29
C GLU A 106 9.48 -4.65 -17.65
N LYS A 107 8.46 -5.49 -17.87
CA LYS A 107 8.25 -6.16 -19.17
C LYS A 107 8.09 -5.14 -20.31
N LYS A 108 7.29 -4.09 -20.10
CA LYS A 108 7.08 -3.03 -21.10
C LYS A 108 8.36 -2.23 -21.37
N HIS A 109 9.18 -1.96 -20.36
CA HIS A 109 10.46 -1.29 -20.53
C HIS A 109 11.45 -2.13 -21.35
N LYS A 110 11.57 -3.43 -21.04
CA LYS A 110 12.41 -4.36 -21.81
C LYS A 110 11.96 -4.48 -23.27
N ALA A 111 10.66 -4.58 -23.52
CA ALA A 111 10.11 -4.63 -24.88
C ALA A 111 10.42 -3.35 -25.69
N ARG A 112 10.30 -2.17 -25.08
CA ARG A 112 10.64 -0.88 -25.73
C ARG A 112 12.13 -0.77 -26.05
N GLN A 113 12.99 -1.24 -25.15
CA GLN A 113 14.44 -1.25 -25.38
C GLN A 113 14.83 -2.19 -26.53
N ALA A 114 14.21 -3.38 -26.61
CA ALA A 114 14.44 -4.31 -27.71
C ALA A 114 14.04 -3.71 -29.08
N VAL A 115 12.91 -3.00 -29.16
CA VAL A 115 12.49 -2.31 -30.38
C VAL A 115 13.47 -1.18 -30.75
N SER A 116 13.86 -0.34 -29.80
CA SER A 116 14.81 0.77 -30.03
C SER A 116 16.19 0.30 -30.46
N ALA A 117 16.65 -0.86 -29.95
CA ALA A 117 17.91 -1.47 -30.35
C ALA A 117 17.87 -2.04 -31.79
N HIS A 118 16.68 -2.41 -32.29
CA HIS A 118 16.50 -2.88 -33.66
C HIS A 118 16.38 -1.74 -34.68
N THR A 119 15.85 -0.58 -34.29
CA THR A 119 15.60 0.55 -35.21
C THR A 119 16.79 1.50 -35.40
N HIS A 120 17.83 1.40 -34.57
CA HIS A 120 19.08 2.12 -34.77
C HIS A 120 20.15 1.15 -35.30
N PRO A 121 20.31 1.01 -36.63
CA PRO A 121 21.51 0.36 -37.15
C PRO A 121 22.69 1.20 -36.68
N VAL A 122 23.58 0.58 -35.90
CA VAL A 122 24.84 1.21 -35.49
C VAL A 122 25.59 1.51 -36.78
N HIS A 123 25.53 2.76 -37.23
CA HIS A 123 26.39 3.26 -38.29
C HIS A 123 27.81 3.33 -37.71
N HIS A 124 28.46 2.17 -37.63
CA HIS A 124 29.91 2.10 -37.68
C HIS A 124 30.29 2.54 -39.08
N ALA A 125 30.30 3.86 -39.30
CA ALA A 125 31.06 4.46 -40.38
C ALA A 125 32.51 4.07 -40.12
N GLY A 126 32.96 3.03 -40.84
CA GLY A 126 34.35 2.66 -40.91
C GLY A 126 35.13 3.88 -41.35
N HIS A 127 35.93 4.44 -40.44
CA HIS A 127 37.07 5.24 -40.82
C HIS A 127 38.09 4.27 -41.43
N VAL A 128 37.87 3.98 -42.71
CA VAL A 128 38.85 3.36 -43.59
C VAL A 128 39.98 4.37 -43.72
N GLU A 129 41.10 3.99 -43.11
CA GLU A 129 42.47 4.22 -43.55
C GLU A 129 42.59 4.88 -44.94
N VAL A 130 43.11 6.12 -44.97
CA VAL A 130 43.74 6.64 -46.18
C VAL A 130 45.19 6.91 -45.82
N ALA A 131 46.03 5.95 -46.18
CA ALA A 131 47.46 6.13 -46.33
C ALA A 131 47.72 7.28 -47.32
N GLY A 132 48.62 8.19 -46.93
CA GLY A 132 49.13 9.30 -47.73
C GLY A 132 50.32 9.92 -47.03
#